data_AF-A0A3Q7HV00-F1
#
_entry.id   AF-A0A3Q7HV00-F1
#
_cell.length_a   1.000
_cell.length_b   1.000
_cell.length_c   1.000
_cell.angle_alpha   90.00
_cell.angle_beta   90.00
_cell.angle_gamma   90.00
#
_symmetry.space_group_name_H-M   'P 1'
#
loop_
_entity.id
_entity.type
_entity.pdbx_description
1 polymer ?
#
loop_
_entity_poly.entity_id
_entity_poly.type
_entity_poly.pdbx_seq_one_letter_code
_entity_poly.pdbx_strand_id
1 'polypeptide(L)'
;MVLGYNYLSAGVDIIFSTGSEVGQHCLFYISIGSNDFIHYYIPNASNVLTVYLPWSFNQFLAQTIKQQIKNLYNDKVRKVVVMGLALIGCAPYYLWLYSSENGECVKNINDMILEFSELNEELADATIIVCDAFEGSVDIIQNYNRYGFNVTDEACCGLGEYKGWIMCVSPEMTCSNASSHIWWDQFHPTDAVNAILADNVWSSLHTPMCYPMNLQDMLAQRTR
;
A
#
# COMPACT_ATOMS: atom_id res chain seq x y z
N MET A 1 20.45 8.44 3.71
CA MET A 1 20.06 7.31 4.58
C MET A 1 18.57 7.08 4.37
N VAL A 2 18.18 6.00 3.71
CA VAL A 2 16.77 5.58 3.64
C VAL A 2 16.54 4.76 4.89
N LEU A 3 15.84 5.31 5.88
CA LEU A 3 15.39 4.56 7.04
C LEU A 3 14.11 3.83 6.63
N GLY A 4 14.27 2.67 5.98
CA GLY A 4 13.17 1.77 5.68
C GLY A 4 13.16 0.65 6.71
N TYR A 5 12.19 0.66 7.63
CA TYR A 5 11.89 -0.47 8.48
C TYR A 5 10.63 -1.15 7.94
N ASN A 6 10.76 -2.41 7.50
CA ASN A 6 9.62 -3.28 7.26
C ASN A 6 9.24 -3.91 8.60
N TYR A 7 8.06 -3.57 9.12
CA TYR A 7 7.41 -4.34 10.17
C TYR A 7 6.07 -4.84 9.66
N LEU A 8 5.96 -6.16 9.66
CA LEU A 8 4.73 -6.93 9.55
C LEU A 8 3.70 -6.43 10.57
N SER A 9 2.50 -6.10 10.09
CA SER A 9 1.21 -6.05 10.82
C SER A 9 1.12 -5.29 12.15
N ALA A 10 0.06 -4.47 12.24
CA ALA A 10 -0.45 -3.80 13.45
C ALA A 10 0.35 -2.56 13.92
N GLY A 11 -0.30 -1.40 13.85
CA GLY A 11 0.18 -0.15 14.45
C GLY A 11 1.21 0.57 13.59
N VAL A 12 0.78 1.64 12.92
CA VAL A 12 1.73 2.64 12.43
C VAL A 12 2.24 3.40 13.66
N ASP A 13 3.34 2.92 14.24
CA ASP A 13 4.23 3.79 14.99
C ASP A 13 5.23 4.40 14.01
N ILE A 14 5.14 5.73 13.87
CA ILE A 14 6.13 6.54 13.18
C ILE A 14 7.43 6.42 13.99
N ILE A 15 8.42 5.66 13.51
CA ILE A 15 9.77 5.75 14.08
C ILE A 15 10.39 7.06 13.61
N PHE A 16 10.22 8.10 14.43
CA PHE A 16 11.04 9.30 14.38
C PHE A 16 12.44 8.97 14.91
N SER A 17 13.44 8.93 14.04
CA SER A 17 14.80 9.26 14.46
C SER A 17 14.92 10.78 14.46
N THR A 18 14.55 11.46 15.54
CA THR A 18 14.88 12.88 15.75
C THR A 18 16.33 13.00 16.22
N GLY A 19 17.26 12.90 15.28
CA GLY A 19 18.54 13.57 15.39
C GLY A 19 18.41 14.96 14.79
N SER A 20 18.96 16.00 15.42
CA SER A 20 18.97 17.39 14.94
C SER A 20 19.66 17.61 13.58
N GLU A 21 20.05 16.53 12.89
CA GLU A 21 20.67 16.50 11.56
C GLU A 21 19.74 15.93 10.46
N VAL A 22 18.50 15.53 10.77
CA VAL A 22 17.58 14.82 9.86
C VAL A 22 16.85 15.77 8.87
N GLY A 23 17.45 16.94 8.60
CA GLY A 23 16.90 18.00 7.75
C GLY A 23 16.81 17.67 6.26
N GLN A 24 16.87 18.72 5.42
CA GLN A 24 16.64 18.78 3.95
C GLN A 24 17.26 17.67 3.07
N HIS A 25 18.13 16.82 3.62
CA HIS A 25 18.83 15.74 2.93
C HIS A 25 18.20 14.34 3.14
N CYS A 26 17.19 14.22 3.99
CA CYS A 26 16.48 12.97 4.24
C CYS A 26 15.27 12.79 3.30
N LEU A 27 15.05 11.53 2.92
CA LEU A 27 13.86 11.07 2.20
C LEU A 27 12.93 10.40 3.21
N PHE A 28 11.67 10.80 3.23
CA PHE A 28 10.63 10.16 4.02
C PHE A 28 9.71 9.36 3.10
N TYR A 29 9.47 8.09 3.45
CA TYR A 29 8.54 7.21 2.74
C TYR A 29 7.36 6.90 3.67
N ILE A 30 6.15 7.22 3.23
CA ILE A 30 4.91 7.06 3.99
C ILE A 30 4.07 5.99 3.28
N SER A 31 3.73 4.92 3.99
CA SER A 31 2.80 3.89 3.53
C SER A 31 1.91 3.49 4.70
N ILE A 32 0.75 4.13 4.79
CA ILE A 32 -0.19 4.03 5.91
C ILE A 32 -1.62 4.08 5.36
N GLY A 33 -2.60 3.62 6.13
CA GLY A 33 -4.02 3.63 5.74
C GLY A 33 -4.59 2.25 5.38
N SER A 34 -3.77 1.29 4.92
CA SER A 34 -4.28 -0.04 4.53
C SER A 34 -4.98 -0.75 5.68
N ASN A 35 -4.43 -0.68 6.90
CA ASN A 35 -5.04 -1.27 8.09
C ASN A 35 -6.37 -0.60 8.46
N ASP A 36 -6.48 0.71 8.27
CA ASP A 36 -7.71 1.48 8.53
C ASP A 36 -8.85 0.98 7.63
N PHE A 37 -8.57 0.77 6.34
CA PHE A 37 -9.50 0.18 5.39
C PHE A 37 -9.78 -1.30 5.69
N ILE A 38 -8.75 -2.06 6.09
CA ILE A 38 -8.94 -3.46 6.47
C ILE A 38 -9.89 -3.57 7.67
N HIS A 39 -9.63 -2.84 8.75
CA HIS A 39 -10.47 -2.84 9.94
C HIS A 39 -11.86 -2.21 9.72
N TYR A 40 -12.03 -1.41 8.66
CA TYR A 40 -13.33 -0.89 8.25
C TYR A 40 -14.22 -1.99 7.67
N TYR A 41 -13.68 -2.93 6.88
CA TYR A 41 -14.47 -3.97 6.20
C TYR A 41 -14.47 -5.33 6.90
N ILE A 42 -13.56 -5.59 7.86
CA ILE A 42 -13.63 -6.81 8.68
C ILE A 42 -14.76 -6.68 9.72
N PRO A 43 -15.74 -7.61 9.73
CA PRO A 43 -16.79 -7.61 10.74
C PRO A 43 -16.23 -7.70 12.15
N ASN A 44 -16.73 -6.86 13.07
CA ASN A 44 -16.32 -6.79 14.47
C ASN A 44 -14.84 -6.45 14.73
N ALA A 45 -14.06 -6.06 13.71
CA ALA A 45 -12.69 -5.59 13.93
C ALA A 45 -12.64 -4.19 14.56
N SER A 46 -13.64 -3.36 14.27
CA SER A 46 -13.76 -2.01 14.81
C SER A 46 -15.22 -1.53 14.84
N ASN A 47 -15.49 -0.49 15.62
CA ASN A 47 -16.78 0.21 15.59
C ASN A 47 -16.83 1.30 14.52
N VAL A 48 -15.83 1.42 13.64
CA VAL A 48 -15.72 2.52 12.68
C VAL A 48 -16.93 2.60 11.74
N LEU A 49 -17.44 1.45 11.27
CA LEU A 49 -18.66 1.35 10.47
C LEU A 49 -19.91 1.93 11.15
N THR A 50 -19.92 2.02 12.48
CA THR A 50 -21.04 2.60 13.24
C THR A 50 -20.92 4.11 13.43
N VAL A 51 -19.72 4.66 13.23
CA VAL A 51 -19.38 6.06 13.46
C VAL A 51 -19.26 6.84 12.15
N TYR A 52 -18.74 6.22 11.10
CA TYR A 52 -18.47 6.86 9.82
C TYR A 52 -19.20 6.14 8.68
N LEU A 53 -19.67 6.94 7.72
CA LEU A 53 -20.04 6.44 6.39
C LEU A 53 -18.74 6.24 5.58
N PRO A 54 -18.73 5.37 4.55
CA PRO A 54 -17.50 5.05 3.83
C PRO A 54 -16.78 6.29 3.29
N TRP A 55 -17.53 7.20 2.65
CA TRP A 55 -17.00 8.46 2.12
C TRP A 55 -16.41 9.36 3.22
N SER A 56 -17.07 9.50 4.38
CA SER A 56 -16.60 10.39 5.44
C SER A 56 -15.37 9.83 6.16
N PHE A 57 -15.27 8.49 6.24
CA PHE A 57 -14.07 7.82 6.71
C PHE A 57 -12.88 8.04 5.78
N ASN A 58 -13.11 7.89 4.47
CA ASN A 58 -12.09 8.17 3.45
C ASN A 58 -11.57 9.61 3.55
N GLN A 59 -12.48 10.59 3.59
CA GLN A 59 -12.11 12.00 3.75
C GLN A 59 -11.32 12.26 5.03
N PHE A 60 -11.71 11.64 6.15
CA PHE A 60 -11.00 11.74 7.42
C PHE A 60 -9.56 11.22 7.32
N LEU A 61 -9.35 10.06 6.69
CA LEU A 61 -8.02 9.49 6.50
C LEU A 61 -7.17 10.36 5.56
N ALA A 62 -7.72 10.80 4.43
CA ALA A 62 -7.00 11.67 3.49
C ALA A 62 -6.57 12.99 4.14
N GLN A 63 -7.46 13.62 4.91
CA GLN A 63 -7.13 14.84 5.68
C GLN A 63 -6.06 14.58 6.74
N THR A 64 -6.11 13.43 7.41
CA THR A 64 -5.12 13.05 8.41
C THR A 64 -3.73 12.89 7.78
N ILE A 65 -3.61 12.22 6.64
CA ILE A 65 -2.34 12.09 5.92
C ILE A 65 -1.81 13.47 5.48
N LYS A 66 -2.66 14.31 4.89
CA LYS A 66 -2.30 15.69 4.52
C LYS A 66 -1.75 16.48 5.70
N GLN A 67 -2.37 16.34 6.87
CA GLN A 67 -1.90 17.00 8.08
C GLN A 67 -0.53 16.46 8.53
N GLN A 68 -0.28 15.16 8.43
CA GLN A 68 1.03 14.59 8.76
C GLN A 68 2.13 15.04 7.78
N ILE A 69 1.81 15.16 6.49
CA ILE A 69 2.73 15.73 5.49
C ILE A 69 3.09 17.18 5.86
N LYS A 70 2.11 17.98 6.29
CA LYS A 70 2.34 19.36 6.77
C LYS A 70 3.20 19.41 8.03
N ASN A 71 3.03 18.46 8.95
CA ASN A 71 3.86 18.37 10.15
C ASN A 71 5.32 18.07 9.79
N LEU A 72 5.57 17.06 8.94
CA LEU A 72 6.91 16.74 8.44
C LEU A 72 7.56 17.94 7.73
N TYR A 73 6.77 18.67 6.93
CA TYR A 73 7.23 19.89 6.29
C TYR A 73 7.66 20.96 7.30
N ASN A 74 6.88 21.17 8.38
CA ASN A 74 7.25 22.09 9.45
C ASN A 74 8.54 21.67 10.16
N ASP A 75 8.78 20.36 10.25
CA ASP A 75 10.00 19.73 10.79
C ASP A 75 11.17 19.69 9.81
N LYS A 76 11.14 20.49 8.74
CA LYS A 76 12.22 20.66 7.75
C LYS A 76 12.42 19.50 6.79
N VAL A 77 11.49 18.54 6.74
CA VAL A 77 11.48 17.52 5.68
C VAL A 77 11.10 18.16 4.35
N ARG A 78 11.83 17.84 3.28
CA ARG A 78 11.61 18.39 1.93
C ARG A 78 11.45 17.35 0.84
N LYS A 79 11.75 16.08 1.10
CA LYS A 79 11.55 14.99 0.14
C LYS A 79 10.67 13.93 0.77
N VAL A 80 9.46 13.77 0.25
CA VAL A 80 8.46 12.82 0.76
C VAL A 80 7.93 11.97 -0.39
N VAL A 81 7.86 10.67 -0.18
CA VAL A 81 7.14 9.72 -1.03
C VAL A 81 5.95 9.22 -0.23
N VAL A 82 4.76 9.32 -0.80
CA VAL A 82 3.51 8.84 -0.21
C VAL A 82 3.01 7.70 -1.07
N MET A 83 3.02 6.49 -0.54
CA MET A 83 2.40 5.33 -1.18
C MET A 83 0.91 5.36 -0.90
N GLY A 84 0.11 5.38 -1.96
CA GLY A 84 -1.33 5.22 -1.91
C GLY A 84 -1.73 3.79 -1.48
N LEU A 85 -3.02 3.53 -1.50
CA LEU A 85 -3.56 2.24 -1.11
C LEU A 85 -3.57 1.27 -2.29
N ALA A 86 -3.09 0.06 -2.07
CA ALA A 86 -3.19 -1.01 -3.05
C ALA A 86 -4.64 -1.47 -3.21
N LEU A 87 -4.89 -2.36 -4.16
CA LEU A 87 -6.22 -2.86 -4.45
C LEU A 87 -6.62 -3.96 -3.43
N ILE A 88 -7.05 -3.52 -2.24
CA ILE A 88 -7.29 -4.37 -1.06
C ILE A 88 -8.46 -5.33 -1.28
N GLY A 89 -9.46 -5.00 -2.10
CA GLY A 89 -10.61 -5.86 -2.36
C GLY A 89 -10.30 -7.15 -3.12
N CYS A 90 -9.08 -7.31 -3.67
CA CYS A 90 -8.60 -8.58 -4.21
C CYS A 90 -7.88 -9.47 -3.19
N ALA A 91 -7.66 -8.99 -1.95
CA ALA A 91 -6.93 -9.76 -0.96
C ALA A 91 -7.64 -11.10 -0.65
N PRO A 92 -6.91 -12.22 -0.52
CA PRO A 92 -7.50 -13.55 -0.32
C PRO A 92 -8.50 -13.63 0.83
N TYR A 93 -8.26 -12.90 1.92
CA TYR A 93 -9.21 -12.83 3.04
C TYR A 93 -10.57 -12.26 2.62
N TYR A 94 -10.59 -11.22 1.79
CA TYR A 94 -11.84 -10.63 1.31
C TYR A 94 -12.53 -11.48 0.28
N LEU A 95 -11.77 -12.17 -0.58
CA LEU A 95 -12.34 -13.15 -1.51
C LEU A 95 -13.07 -14.25 -0.74
N TRP A 96 -12.47 -14.78 0.32
CA TRP A 96 -13.12 -15.74 1.21
C TRP A 96 -14.31 -15.14 1.96
N LEU A 97 -14.12 -14.01 2.64
CA LEU A 97 -15.14 -13.40 3.51
C LEU A 97 -16.42 -13.03 2.75
N TYR A 98 -16.29 -12.53 1.51
CA TYR A 98 -17.41 -12.13 0.67
C TYR A 98 -17.88 -13.24 -0.29
N SER A 99 -17.34 -14.46 -0.16
CA SER A 99 -17.68 -15.61 -1.02
C SER A 99 -17.57 -15.27 -2.51
N SER A 100 -16.42 -14.71 -2.89
CA SER A 100 -16.12 -14.30 -4.26
C SER A 100 -16.35 -15.44 -5.26
N GLU A 101 -16.91 -15.11 -6.42
CA GLU A 101 -17.04 -16.04 -7.54
C GLU A 101 -15.78 -15.96 -8.40
N ASN A 102 -15.04 -17.07 -8.54
CA ASN A 102 -13.84 -17.18 -9.39
C ASN A 102 -12.73 -16.15 -9.09
N GLY A 103 -12.56 -15.75 -7.83
CA GLY A 103 -11.53 -14.80 -7.41
C GLY A 103 -11.80 -13.36 -7.86
N GLU A 104 -13.03 -13.04 -8.29
CA GLU A 104 -13.42 -11.66 -8.59
C GLU A 104 -13.29 -10.77 -7.36
N CYS A 105 -12.61 -9.65 -7.55
CA CYS A 105 -12.32 -8.74 -6.46
C CYS A 105 -13.56 -7.99 -5.97
N VAL A 106 -13.64 -7.77 -4.66
CA VAL A 106 -14.83 -7.18 -4.04
C VAL A 106 -14.93 -5.70 -4.41
N LYS A 107 -15.81 -5.39 -5.37
CA LYS A 107 -15.91 -4.07 -6.02
C LYS A 107 -16.13 -2.92 -5.03
N ASN A 108 -17.00 -3.10 -4.04
CA ASN A 108 -17.32 -2.06 -3.06
C ASN A 108 -16.12 -1.62 -2.20
N ILE A 109 -15.16 -2.51 -1.94
CA ILE A 109 -13.92 -2.18 -1.21
C ILE A 109 -13.02 -1.35 -2.12
N ASN A 110 -12.86 -1.78 -3.37
CA ASN A 110 -11.98 -1.10 -4.34
C ASN A 110 -12.51 0.26 -4.80
N ASP A 111 -13.83 0.41 -4.97
CA ASP A 111 -14.46 1.70 -5.28
C ASP A 111 -14.13 2.74 -4.19
N MET A 112 -14.13 2.33 -2.92
CA MET A 112 -13.81 3.23 -1.80
C MET A 112 -12.34 3.64 -1.82
N ILE A 113 -11.44 2.78 -2.29
CA ILE A 113 -10.01 3.11 -2.43
C ILE A 113 -9.79 4.07 -3.59
N LEU A 114 -10.51 3.94 -4.70
CA LEU A 114 -10.43 4.89 -5.82
C LEU A 114 -10.84 6.32 -5.41
N GLU A 115 -11.80 6.43 -4.50
CA GLU A 115 -12.21 7.72 -3.92
C GLU A 115 -11.16 8.29 -2.96
N PHE A 116 -10.17 7.48 -2.53
CA PHE A 116 -9.00 7.94 -1.76
C PHE A 116 -7.99 8.59 -2.71
N SER A 117 -8.47 9.57 -3.47
CA SER A 117 -7.67 10.35 -4.40
C SER A 117 -7.53 11.77 -3.88
N GLU A 118 -6.45 12.44 -4.30
CA GLU A 118 -6.01 13.77 -3.84
C GLU A 118 -5.24 13.80 -2.51
N LEU A 119 -4.12 13.08 -2.41
CA LEU A 119 -3.10 13.34 -1.37
C LEU A 119 -2.07 14.40 -1.79
N ASN A 120 -2.21 14.97 -2.99
CA ASN A 120 -1.30 15.99 -3.49
C ASN A 120 -1.37 17.25 -2.62
N GLU A 121 -0.23 17.64 -2.07
CA GLU A 121 -0.04 18.89 -1.35
C GLU A 121 1.10 19.65 -2.00
N GLU A 122 0.85 20.87 -2.42
CA GLU A 122 1.90 21.76 -2.91
C GLU A 122 2.48 22.54 -1.72
N LEU A 123 3.72 22.24 -1.38
CA LEU A 123 4.44 22.89 -0.28
C LEU A 123 5.73 23.51 -0.83
N ALA A 124 5.94 24.80 -0.56
CA ALA A 124 7.08 25.54 -1.07
C ALA A 124 8.42 24.87 -0.69
N ASP A 125 9.33 24.77 -1.65
CA ASP A 125 10.65 24.16 -1.50
C ASP A 125 10.65 22.67 -1.09
N ALA A 126 9.50 21.99 -1.09
CA ALA A 126 9.38 20.55 -0.87
C ALA A 126 8.96 19.83 -2.16
N THR A 127 9.49 18.63 -2.37
CA THR A 127 9.07 17.71 -3.41
C THR A 127 8.34 16.55 -2.74
N ILE A 128 7.07 16.42 -3.06
CA ILE A 128 6.21 15.32 -2.61
C ILE A 128 5.82 14.52 -3.85
N ILE A 129 6.14 13.22 -3.82
CA ILE A 129 5.65 12.26 -4.81
C ILE A 129 4.53 11.45 -4.18
N VAL A 130 3.42 11.28 -4.88
CA VAL A 130 2.38 10.31 -4.55
C VAL A 130 2.45 9.16 -5.53
N CYS A 131 2.59 7.94 -5.01
CA CYS A 131 2.64 6.70 -5.79
C CYS A 131 1.32 5.95 -5.65
N ASP A 132 0.58 5.86 -6.75
CA ASP A 132 -0.71 5.18 -6.87
C ASP A 132 -0.54 3.66 -6.86
N ALA A 133 -0.51 3.10 -5.66
CA ALA A 133 -0.44 1.66 -5.45
C ALA A 133 -1.66 0.91 -6.01
N PHE A 134 -2.80 1.59 -6.19
CA PHE A 134 -3.98 1.00 -6.81
C PHE A 134 -3.70 0.75 -8.28
N GLU A 135 -3.22 1.76 -9.02
CA GLU A 135 -2.81 1.63 -10.42
C GLU A 135 -1.75 0.54 -10.62
N GLY A 136 -0.70 0.54 -9.77
CA GLY A 136 0.33 -0.50 -9.80
C GLY A 136 -0.22 -1.92 -9.55
N SER A 137 -1.18 -2.07 -8.63
CA SER A 137 -1.82 -3.36 -8.34
C SER A 137 -2.73 -3.82 -9.48
N VAL A 138 -3.48 -2.90 -10.09
CA VAL A 138 -4.34 -3.18 -11.26
C VAL A 138 -3.50 -3.72 -12.41
N ASP A 139 -2.39 -3.05 -12.73
CA ASP A 139 -1.50 -3.49 -13.81
C ASP A 139 -0.95 -4.89 -13.57
N ILE A 140 -0.50 -5.18 -12.33
CA ILE A 140 0.02 -6.52 -11.98
C ILE A 140 -1.08 -7.58 -12.12
N ILE A 141 -2.28 -7.33 -11.61
CA ILE A 141 -3.38 -8.30 -11.65
C ILE A 141 -3.90 -8.51 -13.07
N GLN A 142 -4.03 -7.47 -13.89
CA GLN A 142 -4.52 -7.59 -15.26
C GLN A 142 -3.48 -8.19 -16.20
N ASN A 143 -2.19 -7.97 -15.93
CA ASN A 143 -1.07 -8.43 -16.76
C ASN A 143 -0.23 -9.51 -16.06
N TYR A 144 -0.82 -10.29 -15.14
CA TYR A 144 -0.11 -11.23 -14.25
C TYR A 144 0.86 -12.17 -14.99
N ASN A 145 0.46 -12.68 -16.17
CA ASN A 145 1.29 -13.54 -17.01
C ASN A 145 2.60 -12.86 -17.48
N ARG A 146 2.56 -11.55 -17.77
CA ARG A 146 3.74 -10.77 -18.17
C ARG A 146 4.78 -10.71 -17.05
N TYR A 147 4.31 -10.72 -15.80
CA TYR A 147 5.13 -10.66 -14.59
C TYR A 147 5.55 -12.04 -14.07
N GLY A 148 5.13 -13.13 -14.74
CA GLY A 148 5.49 -14.51 -14.37
C GLY A 148 4.61 -15.12 -13.27
N PHE A 149 3.50 -14.47 -12.92
CA PHE A 149 2.51 -15.04 -12.00
C PHE A 149 1.58 -16.01 -12.73
N ASN A 150 1.09 -17.01 -12.01
CA ASN A 150 0.07 -17.94 -12.49
C ASN A 150 -1.03 -18.23 -11.45
N VAL A 151 -0.87 -17.74 -10.22
CA VAL A 151 -1.88 -17.77 -9.15
C VAL A 151 -2.14 -16.34 -8.67
N THR A 152 -3.36 -15.86 -8.89
CA THR A 152 -3.72 -14.44 -8.69
C THR A 152 -4.70 -14.21 -7.54
N ASP A 153 -5.42 -15.25 -7.14
CA ASP A 153 -6.56 -15.22 -6.21
C ASP A 153 -6.33 -16.08 -4.95
N GLU A 154 -5.37 -17.02 -4.96
CA GLU A 154 -4.97 -17.75 -3.77
C GLU A 154 -3.70 -17.18 -3.11
N ALA A 155 -3.65 -17.21 -1.78
CA ALA A 155 -2.44 -16.94 -1.01
C ALA A 155 -1.40 -18.08 -1.15
N CYS A 156 -0.11 -17.77 -1.10
CA CYS A 156 0.91 -18.82 -1.00
C CYS A 156 0.83 -19.55 0.36
N CYS A 157 0.64 -18.83 1.47
CA CYS A 157 0.52 -19.40 2.81
C CYS A 157 -0.84 -19.13 3.45
N GLY A 158 -1.56 -20.20 3.76
CA GLY A 158 -2.89 -20.14 4.37
C GLY A 158 -3.67 -21.42 4.12
N LEU A 159 -4.85 -21.53 4.72
CA LEU A 159 -5.78 -22.65 4.48
C LEU A 159 -7.19 -22.14 4.23
N GLY A 160 -8.04 -23.01 3.68
CA GLY A 160 -9.41 -22.71 3.29
C GLY A 160 -9.51 -22.18 1.86
N GLU A 161 -10.70 -21.70 1.49
CA GLU A 161 -10.97 -21.10 0.19
C GLU A 161 -10.10 -19.85 -0.02
N TYR A 162 -9.57 -19.69 -1.24
CA TYR A 162 -8.54 -18.69 -1.58
C TYR A 162 -7.27 -18.74 -0.69
N LYS A 163 -7.16 -19.74 0.19
CA LYS A 163 -6.24 -19.74 1.35
C LYS A 163 -6.33 -18.48 2.20
N GLY A 164 -7.51 -17.84 2.17
CA GLY A 164 -7.80 -16.60 2.87
C GLY A 164 -8.47 -16.78 4.22
N TRP A 165 -8.95 -17.98 4.56
CA TRP A 165 -9.71 -18.20 5.79
C TRP A 165 -8.83 -18.31 7.04
N ILE A 166 -7.84 -19.19 7.01
CA ILE A 166 -6.95 -19.45 8.14
C ILE A 166 -5.59 -18.84 7.84
N MET A 167 -5.16 -17.93 8.71
CA MET A 167 -3.87 -17.26 8.60
C MET A 167 -2.71 -18.26 8.65
N CYS A 168 -1.61 -17.92 7.97
CA CYS A 168 -0.37 -18.69 7.99
C CYS A 168 0.19 -18.81 9.42
N VAL A 169 0.12 -20.00 10.02
CA VAL A 169 0.64 -20.27 11.38
C VAL A 169 1.82 -21.23 11.40
N SER A 170 2.14 -21.86 10.27
CA SER A 170 3.23 -22.84 10.18
C SER A 170 3.81 -22.91 8.76
N PRO A 171 5.11 -23.19 8.59
CA PRO A 171 5.74 -23.33 7.28
C PRO A 171 5.10 -24.41 6.38
N GLU A 172 4.49 -25.44 6.96
CA GLU A 172 3.81 -26.52 6.22
C GLU A 172 2.58 -26.03 5.44
N MET A 173 2.06 -24.85 5.77
CA MET A 173 0.95 -24.21 5.04
C MET A 173 1.41 -23.43 3.80
N THR A 174 2.72 -23.30 3.58
CA THR A 174 3.27 -22.53 2.46
C THR A 174 3.21 -23.31 1.15
N CYS A 175 3.02 -22.58 0.05
CA CYS A 175 3.14 -23.11 -1.29
C CYS A 175 4.60 -23.41 -1.65
N SER A 176 4.82 -24.23 -2.67
CA SER A 176 6.18 -24.61 -3.11
C SER A 176 6.91 -23.49 -3.88
N ASN A 177 6.18 -22.54 -4.47
CA ASN A 177 6.75 -21.45 -5.26
C ASN A 177 5.99 -20.13 -5.02
N ALA A 178 6.47 -19.32 -4.09
CA ALA A 178 5.90 -18.02 -3.78
C ALA A 178 6.03 -17.03 -4.95
N SER A 179 7.08 -17.14 -5.78
CA SER A 179 7.31 -16.21 -6.88
C SER A 179 6.28 -16.31 -8.01
N SER A 180 5.46 -17.36 -8.04
CA SER A 180 4.37 -17.50 -9.01
C SER A 180 3.01 -17.00 -8.48
N HIS A 181 2.95 -16.59 -7.21
CA HIS A 181 1.75 -16.08 -6.55
C HIS A 181 1.81 -14.55 -6.41
N ILE A 182 0.66 -13.90 -6.58
CA ILE A 182 0.52 -12.48 -6.24
C ILE A 182 0.51 -12.28 -4.72
N TRP A 183 -0.19 -13.15 -3.98
CA TRP A 183 -0.41 -13.01 -2.55
C TRP A 183 0.47 -13.97 -1.73
N TRP A 184 1.15 -13.44 -0.71
CA TRP A 184 1.88 -14.24 0.25
C TRP A 184 0.93 -14.86 1.27
N ASP A 185 0.06 -14.04 1.87
CA ASP A 185 -0.91 -14.45 2.88
C ASP A 185 -2.28 -13.82 2.61
N GLN A 186 -3.13 -13.76 3.64
CA GLN A 186 -4.47 -13.19 3.64
C GLN A 186 -4.59 -11.77 3.08
N PHE A 187 -3.55 -10.94 3.22
CA PHE A 187 -3.58 -9.51 2.86
C PHE A 187 -2.32 -9.00 2.17
N HIS A 188 -1.19 -9.68 2.34
CA HIS A 188 0.10 -9.17 1.88
C HIS A 188 0.50 -9.77 0.53
N PRO A 189 1.07 -8.96 -0.37
CA PRO A 189 1.64 -9.45 -1.62
C PRO A 189 2.96 -10.20 -1.37
N THR A 190 3.37 -11.02 -2.33
CA THR A 190 4.68 -11.69 -2.30
C THR A 190 5.83 -10.72 -2.56
N ASP A 191 7.04 -11.14 -2.17
CA ASP A 191 8.29 -10.42 -2.44
C ASP A 191 8.48 -10.13 -3.94
N ALA A 192 7.97 -10.99 -4.82
CA ALA A 192 8.01 -10.81 -6.27
C ALA A 192 7.15 -9.62 -6.72
N VAL A 193 5.93 -9.50 -6.18
CA VAL A 193 5.07 -8.31 -6.41
C VAL A 193 5.71 -7.06 -5.82
N ASN A 194 6.25 -7.14 -4.60
CA ASN A 194 6.92 -6.01 -3.96
C ASN A 194 8.14 -5.52 -4.75
N ALA A 195 8.90 -6.41 -5.39
CA ALA A 195 10.02 -6.03 -6.26
C ALA A 195 9.54 -5.22 -7.48
N ILE A 196 8.47 -5.65 -8.15
CA ILE A 196 7.87 -4.93 -9.30
C ILE A 196 7.38 -3.55 -8.88
N LEU A 197 6.69 -3.45 -7.74
CA LEU A 197 6.23 -2.16 -7.21
C LEU A 197 7.40 -1.25 -6.84
N ALA A 198 8.48 -1.79 -6.27
CA ALA A 198 9.69 -1.04 -5.97
C ALA A 198 10.37 -0.50 -7.24
N ASP A 199 10.44 -1.30 -8.31
CA ASP A 199 10.98 -0.86 -9.61
C ASP A 199 10.13 0.24 -10.24
N ASN A 200 8.80 0.17 -10.09
CA ASN A 200 7.89 1.22 -10.53
C ASN A 200 8.06 2.51 -9.72
N VAL A 201 8.18 2.41 -8.39
CA VAL A 201 8.44 3.58 -7.53
C VAL A 201 9.79 4.23 -7.86
N TRP A 202 10.82 3.39 -8.09
CA TRP A 202 12.17 3.86 -8.36
C TRP A 202 12.25 4.59 -9.69
N SER A 203 11.87 3.95 -10.80
CA SER A 203 12.13 4.46 -12.15
C SER A 203 10.98 4.29 -13.14
N SER A 204 9.76 4.02 -12.65
CA SER A 204 8.60 3.70 -13.50
C SER A 204 8.87 2.55 -14.48
N LEU A 205 9.64 1.53 -14.06
CA LEU A 205 10.20 0.52 -14.97
C LEU A 205 9.13 -0.23 -15.78
N HIS A 206 8.04 -0.61 -15.13
CA HIS A 206 6.97 -1.39 -15.76
C HIS A 206 5.72 -0.54 -16.03
N THR A 207 5.32 0.24 -15.03
CA THR A 207 4.13 1.10 -15.07
C THR A 207 4.40 2.41 -14.31
N PRO A 208 4.12 3.58 -14.92
CA PRO A 208 4.26 4.85 -14.24
C PRO A 208 3.15 5.02 -13.21
N MET A 209 3.45 4.77 -11.94
CA MET A 209 2.48 4.89 -10.84
C MET A 209 2.76 6.08 -9.92
N CYS A 210 3.86 6.81 -10.09
CA CYS A 210 4.25 7.91 -9.20
C CYS A 210 4.16 9.26 -9.89
N TYR A 211 3.57 10.23 -9.18
CA TYR A 211 3.27 11.57 -9.67
C TYR A 211 3.83 12.63 -8.70
N PRO A 212 4.38 13.75 -9.20
CA PRO A 212 4.54 14.10 -10.62
C PRO A 212 5.73 13.41 -11.31
N MET A 213 6.53 12.62 -10.59
CA MET A 213 7.68 11.87 -11.12
C MET A 213 7.98 10.62 -10.28
N ASN A 214 8.89 9.77 -10.76
CA ASN A 214 9.44 8.65 -9.97
C ASN A 214 10.50 9.11 -8.96
N LEU A 215 10.86 8.22 -8.04
CA LEU A 215 11.82 8.50 -6.98
C LEU A 215 13.22 8.84 -7.53
N GLN A 216 13.69 8.14 -8.56
CA GLN A 216 14.99 8.38 -9.18
C GLN A 216 15.11 9.83 -9.70
N ASP A 217 14.08 10.33 -10.38
CA ASP A 217 14.02 11.69 -10.91
C ASP A 217 13.99 12.74 -9.78
N MET A 218 13.22 12.52 -8.70
CA MET A 218 13.22 13.42 -7.54
C MET A 218 14.58 13.47 -6.85
N LEU A 219 15.32 12.35 -6.80
CA LEU A 219 16.66 12.34 -6.21
C LEU A 219 17.69 13.02 -7.11
N ALA A 220 17.50 12.99 -8.44
CA ALA A 220 18.35 13.70 -9.40
C ALA A 220 18.15 15.22 -9.37
N GLN A 221 17.02 15.72 -8.83
CA GLN A 221 16.81 17.14 -8.62
C GLN A 221 17.80 17.70 -7.60
N ARG A 222 18.56 18.72 -8.02
CA ARG A 222 19.40 19.49 -7.10
C ARG A 222 18.50 20.24 -6.13
N THR A 223 18.66 19.96 -4.84
CA THR A 223 18.12 20.82 -3.77
C THR A 223 18.63 22.24 -4.01
N ARG A 224 17.72 23.20 -4.22
CA ARG A 224 18.06 24.62 -4.32
C ARG A 224 18.48 25.16 -2.97
#